data_AF-A0A1X6NJL6-F1
#
_entry.id   AF-A0A1X6NJL6-F1
#
_cell.length_a   1.000
_cell.length_b   1.000
_cell.length_c   1.000
_cell.angle_alpha   90.00
_cell.angle_beta   90.00
_cell.angle_gamma   90.00
#
_symmetry.space_group_name_H-M   'P 1'
#
loop_
_entity.id
_entity.type
_entity.pdbx_description
1 polymer ?
#
loop_
_entity_poly.entity_id
_entity_poly.type
_entity_poly.pdbx_seq_one_letter_code
_entity_poly.pdbx_strand_id
1 'polypeptide(L)'
;AAGAVGGGAGGGGGGGVVAAGGGGGGGGGGGGGGGNGGGGGLPYVLVVERRFNIQHLESFVVPDASLLYFEPQAEADVDGFTEFIEYLTKRSRAGLALDDNRRFIFVPPCAFARNRNYTGESLLGVVQDAYPPMNP
;
A
#
# COMPACT_ATOMS: atom_id res chain seq x y z
N ALA A 1 -4.51 63.56 -18.10
CA ALA A 1 -4.73 62.61 -19.21
C ALA A 1 -5.14 61.27 -18.62
N ALA A 2 -6.26 60.70 -19.10
CA ALA A 2 -6.84 59.35 -18.85
C ALA A 2 -7.09 58.95 -17.37
N GLY A 3 -8.22 58.41 -16.93
CA GLY A 3 -9.38 57.81 -17.60
C GLY A 3 -9.74 56.48 -16.89
N ALA A 4 -11.04 56.27 -16.65
CA ALA A 4 -11.73 55.03 -16.22
C ALA A 4 -11.53 54.54 -14.76
N VAL A 5 -12.55 54.52 -13.87
CA VAL A 5 -13.79 53.70 -13.75
C VAL A 5 -13.60 52.19 -13.53
N GLY A 6 -14.17 51.69 -12.42
CA GLY A 6 -14.92 50.43 -12.44
C GLY A 6 -14.57 49.34 -11.40
N GLY A 7 -15.48 49.14 -10.45
CA GLY A 7 -15.87 47.83 -9.87
C GLY A 7 -14.94 47.26 -8.79
N GLY A 8 -15.41 46.68 -7.69
CA GLY A 8 -16.74 46.28 -7.23
C GLY A 8 -16.57 45.36 -6.00
N ALA A 9 -17.63 45.26 -5.19
CA ALA A 9 -17.99 44.21 -4.22
C ALA A 9 -16.87 43.51 -3.40
N GLY A 10 -16.90 43.46 -2.07
CA GLY A 10 -18.03 43.13 -1.19
C GLY A 10 -17.67 41.88 -0.36
N GLY A 11 -18.10 41.85 0.90
CA GLY A 11 -18.21 40.60 1.68
C GLY A 11 -17.16 40.38 2.76
N GLY A 12 -17.43 40.86 3.97
CA GLY A 12 -16.75 40.43 5.18
C GLY A 12 -17.69 40.54 6.38
N GLY A 13 -17.94 39.41 7.05
CA GLY A 13 -18.36 39.39 8.45
C GLY A 13 -19.83 39.13 8.72
N GLY A 14 -20.11 37.93 9.19
CA GLY A 14 -21.34 37.52 9.86
C GLY A 14 -21.34 36.00 9.91
N GLY A 15 -21.30 35.32 11.05
CA GLY A 15 -21.66 35.71 12.40
C GLY A 15 -22.53 34.59 12.94
N GLY A 16 -22.12 33.98 14.06
CA GLY A 16 -22.90 32.95 14.76
C GLY A 16 -23.07 31.66 13.94
N VAL A 17 -23.48 30.54 14.51
CA VAL A 17 -24.15 30.25 15.77
C VAL A 17 -24.09 28.72 15.91
N VAL A 18 -24.09 28.26 17.17
CA VAL A 18 -24.64 26.98 17.65
C VAL A 18 -24.17 25.67 17.02
N ALA A 19 -23.77 24.71 17.85
CA ALA A 19 -24.73 23.73 18.37
C ALA A 19 -23.99 22.61 19.11
N ALA A 20 -24.60 22.23 20.23
CA ALA A 20 -24.32 21.01 20.94
C ALA A 20 -24.44 19.78 20.01
N GLY A 21 -23.57 18.82 20.21
CA GLY A 21 -23.65 17.50 19.58
C GLY A 21 -23.00 16.48 20.51
N GLY A 22 -23.78 15.96 21.45
CA GLY A 22 -23.47 14.70 22.10
C GLY A 22 -23.77 13.55 21.15
N GLY A 23 -22.93 12.52 21.17
CA GLY A 23 -23.11 11.22 20.51
C GLY A 23 -21.93 10.35 20.94
N GLY A 24 -22.14 9.26 21.68
CA GLY A 24 -22.48 7.94 21.12
C GLY A 24 -21.16 7.25 20.77
N GLY A 25 -20.71 6.15 21.38
CA GLY A 25 -21.45 4.94 21.71
C GLY A 25 -20.97 3.82 20.78
N GLY A 26 -20.46 2.73 21.35
CA GLY A 26 -20.17 1.47 20.64
C GLY A 26 -18.77 1.42 20.01
N GLY A 27 -18.07 0.29 19.97
CA GLY A 27 -18.38 -1.07 20.36
C GLY A 27 -17.16 -1.92 20.04
N GLY A 28 -16.86 -2.91 20.89
CA GLY A 28 -15.74 -3.81 20.68
C GLY A 28 -15.90 -4.63 19.40
N GLY A 29 -14.85 -4.65 18.57
CA GLY A 29 -14.69 -5.59 17.47
C GLY A 29 -13.71 -6.68 17.89
N GLY A 30 -14.21 -7.65 18.66
CA GLY A 30 -13.50 -8.89 18.95
C GLY A 30 -14.06 -10.02 18.12
N GLY A 31 -13.19 -10.74 17.43
CA GLY A 31 -13.44 -12.11 16.98
C GLY A 31 -14.07 -12.27 15.61
N GLY A 32 -13.21 -12.48 14.61
CA GLY A 32 -13.57 -13.14 13.36
C GLY A 32 -12.62 -14.31 13.14
N GLY A 33 -12.82 -15.39 13.89
CA GLY A 33 -12.20 -16.68 13.59
C GLY A 33 -13.03 -17.45 12.57
N GLY A 34 -12.35 -18.20 11.71
CA GLY A 34 -12.91 -19.35 11.00
C GLY A 34 -13.24 -19.09 9.53
N GLY A 35 -12.41 -19.66 8.65
CA GLY A 35 -12.70 -19.72 7.22
C GLY A 35 -11.62 -20.37 6.40
N ASN A 36 -11.35 -21.66 6.61
CA ASN A 36 -10.69 -22.48 5.60
C ASN A 36 -11.67 -22.65 4.43
N GLY A 37 -11.49 -21.88 3.36
CA GLY A 37 -12.29 -21.96 2.14
C GLY A 37 -11.36 -21.93 0.93
N GLY A 38 -11.14 -23.09 0.31
CA GLY A 38 -10.26 -23.25 -0.83
C GLY A 38 -10.67 -22.40 -2.04
N GLY A 39 -9.67 -21.82 -2.70
CA GLY A 39 -9.82 -21.12 -3.97
C GLY A 39 -8.63 -20.23 -4.27
N GLY A 40 -7.45 -20.80 -4.57
CA GLY A 40 -6.33 -20.13 -5.27
C GLY A 40 -5.91 -18.72 -4.79
N GLY A 41 -6.29 -18.30 -3.59
CA GLY A 41 -6.26 -16.92 -3.15
C GLY A 41 -4.95 -16.54 -2.47
N LEU A 42 -4.67 -15.25 -2.43
CA LEU A 42 -3.62 -14.68 -1.59
C LEU A 42 -4.01 -14.91 -0.11
N PRO A 43 -3.04 -15.15 0.79
CA PRO A 43 -3.34 -15.31 2.21
C PRO A 43 -3.93 -14.02 2.80
N TYR A 44 -4.77 -14.16 3.83
CA TYR A 44 -5.43 -13.00 4.47
C TYR A 44 -4.42 -12.05 5.12
N VAL A 45 -3.29 -12.58 5.61
CA VAL A 45 -2.21 -11.79 6.21
C VAL A 45 -0.89 -12.21 5.57
N LEU A 46 -0.11 -11.22 5.13
CA LEU A 46 1.26 -11.41 4.67
C LEU A 46 2.22 -10.79 5.68
N VAL A 47 2.99 -11.62 6.36
CA VAL A 47 4.01 -11.16 7.31
C VAL A 47 5.34 -11.00 6.59
N VAL A 48 5.84 -9.77 6.51
CA VAL A 48 7.14 -9.48 5.89
C VAL A 48 8.26 -9.88 6.86
N GLU A 49 8.73 -11.12 6.74
CA GLU A 49 9.73 -11.69 7.64
C GLU A 49 11.16 -11.22 7.32
N ARG A 50 11.43 -10.94 6.03
CA ARG A 50 12.80 -10.69 5.55
C ARG A 50 12.84 -9.52 4.59
N ARG A 51 14.06 -9.01 4.39
CA ARG A 51 14.38 -7.96 3.41
C ARG A 51 15.66 -8.29 2.69
N PHE A 52 15.74 -7.99 1.38
CA PHE A 52 16.93 -8.21 0.57
C PHE A 52 17.17 -7.05 -0.39
N ASN A 53 18.39 -6.94 -0.93
CA ASN A 53 18.77 -5.81 -1.79
C ASN A 53 18.01 -5.85 -3.11
N ILE A 54 17.39 -4.73 -3.50
CA ILE A 54 16.64 -4.62 -4.76
C ILE A 54 17.49 -4.93 -5.99
N GLN A 55 18.81 -4.79 -5.92
CA GLN A 55 19.74 -5.15 -7.01
C GLN A 55 19.68 -6.62 -7.39
N HIS A 56 19.21 -7.50 -6.50
CA HIS A 56 19.08 -8.94 -6.79
C HIS A 56 17.72 -9.32 -7.38
N LEU A 57 16.79 -8.38 -7.54
CA LEU A 57 15.43 -8.69 -8.01
C LEU A 57 15.43 -9.34 -9.40
N GLU A 58 16.29 -8.90 -10.32
CA GLU A 58 16.35 -9.49 -11.68
C GLU A 58 16.75 -10.98 -11.67
N SER A 59 17.64 -11.38 -10.76
CA SER A 59 18.05 -12.77 -10.60
C SER A 59 17.10 -13.60 -9.71
N PHE A 60 16.38 -12.93 -8.79
CA PHE A 60 15.55 -13.60 -7.78
C PHE A 60 14.11 -13.82 -8.26
N VAL A 61 13.61 -12.92 -9.10
CA VAL A 61 12.26 -12.99 -9.64
C VAL A 61 12.25 -13.84 -10.91
N VAL A 62 11.47 -14.92 -10.89
CA VAL A 62 11.32 -15.81 -12.04
C VAL A 62 10.49 -15.15 -13.16
N PRO A 63 10.71 -15.48 -14.44
CA PRO A 63 10.01 -14.84 -15.56
C PRO A 63 8.49 -15.01 -15.55
N ASP A 64 7.99 -16.10 -14.99
CA ASP A 64 6.59 -16.48 -14.88
C ASP A 64 5.92 -16.03 -13.58
N ALA A 65 6.61 -15.20 -12.78
CA ALA A 65 6.04 -14.63 -11.57
C ALA A 65 4.81 -13.78 -11.88
N SER A 66 3.78 -13.92 -11.04
CA SER A 66 2.58 -13.09 -11.11
C SER A 66 2.84 -11.72 -10.48
N LEU A 67 2.32 -10.67 -11.10
CA LEU A 67 2.45 -9.29 -10.65
C LEU A 67 1.08 -8.79 -10.15
N LEU A 68 1.09 -8.10 -9.01
CA LEU A 68 -0.10 -7.46 -8.44
C LEU A 68 0.29 -6.12 -7.82
N TYR A 69 -0.69 -5.27 -7.59
CA TYR A 69 -0.50 -3.97 -6.97
C TYR A 69 -1.20 -3.96 -5.62
N PHE A 70 -0.50 -3.48 -4.60
CA PHE A 70 -1.11 -3.26 -3.30
C PHE A 70 -1.63 -1.83 -3.22
N GLU A 71 -2.77 -1.66 -2.59
CA GLU A 71 -3.35 -0.36 -2.24
C GLU A 71 -3.86 -0.45 -0.80
N PRO A 72 -3.80 0.65 -0.03
CA PRO A 72 -4.40 0.68 1.30
C PRO A 72 -5.92 0.47 1.17
N GLN A 73 -6.49 -0.38 2.02
CA GLN A 73 -7.91 -0.72 1.95
C GLN A 73 -8.78 0.42 2.49
N ALA A 74 -8.36 1.04 3.59
CA ALA A 74 -9.04 2.17 4.21
C ALA A 74 -8.12 3.39 4.32
N GLU A 75 -8.72 4.57 4.50
CA GLU A 75 -7.99 5.83 4.72
C GLU A 75 -7.05 5.74 5.93
N ALA A 76 -7.46 5.02 6.98
CA ALA A 76 -6.64 4.80 8.17
C ALA A 76 -5.36 3.97 7.91
N ASP A 77 -5.30 3.22 6.80
CA ASP A 77 -4.13 2.41 6.44
C ASP A 77 -3.09 3.18 5.62
N VAL A 78 -3.46 4.35 5.08
CA VAL A 78 -2.65 5.12 4.11
C VAL A 78 -1.29 5.50 4.71
N ASP A 79 -1.27 5.99 5.95
CA ASP A 79 -0.04 6.44 6.61
C ASP A 79 0.93 5.26 6.81
N GLY A 80 0.45 4.16 7.40
CA GLY A 80 1.27 2.97 7.64
C GLY A 80 1.75 2.32 6.33
N PHE A 81 0.91 2.33 5.30
CA PHE A 81 1.29 1.85 3.97
C PHE A 81 2.40 2.71 3.38
N THR A 82 2.26 4.04 3.41
CA THR A 82 3.24 4.99 2.90
C THR A 82 4.57 4.88 3.65
N GLU A 83 4.54 4.81 4.98
CA GLU A 83 5.74 4.63 5.80
C GLU A 83 6.48 3.33 5.46
N PHE A 84 5.76 2.26 5.15
CA PHE A 84 6.37 0.99 4.74
C PHE A 84 7.06 1.11 3.37
N ILE A 85 6.46 1.82 2.40
CA ILE A 85 7.11 2.11 1.11
C ILE A 85 8.39 2.92 1.31
N GLU A 86 8.32 3.98 2.11
CA GLU A 86 9.47 4.82 2.39
C GLU A 86 10.59 4.03 3.06
N TYR A 87 10.25 3.18 4.03
CA TYR A 87 11.20 2.33 4.74
C TYR A 87 12.00 1.42 3.78
N LEU A 88 11.32 0.77 2.83
CA LEU A 88 11.96 -0.08 1.82
C LEU A 88 12.81 0.74 0.84
N THR A 89 12.28 1.88 0.39
CA THR A 89 12.94 2.78 -0.57
C THR A 89 14.25 3.36 0.00
N LYS A 90 14.20 3.93 1.21
CA LYS A 90 15.35 4.54 1.90
C LYS A 90 16.49 3.54 2.12
N ARG A 91 16.20 2.25 2.21
CA ARG A 91 17.19 1.18 2.44
C ARG A 91 17.59 0.43 1.18
N SER A 92 17.01 0.76 0.03
CA SER A 92 17.17 0.02 -1.22
C SER A 92 16.92 -1.48 -1.03
N ARG A 93 15.83 -1.82 -0.34
CA ARG A 93 15.43 -3.20 -0.06
C ARG A 93 14.05 -3.53 -0.60
N ALA A 94 13.84 -4.79 -0.95
CA ALA A 94 12.51 -5.38 -1.13
C ALA A 94 12.14 -6.17 0.13
N GLY A 95 10.85 -6.19 0.45
CA GLY A 95 10.30 -7.07 1.49
C GLY A 95 10.06 -8.47 0.94
N LEU A 96 10.15 -9.48 1.81
CA LEU A 96 9.87 -10.88 1.49
C LEU A 96 8.98 -11.47 2.58
N ALA A 97 7.80 -11.93 2.18
CA ALA A 97 6.93 -12.80 2.97
C ALA A 97 6.89 -14.20 2.35
N LEU A 98 6.70 -15.19 3.20
CA LEU A 98 6.68 -16.60 2.84
C LEU A 98 5.31 -17.18 3.23
N ASP A 99 4.74 -17.98 2.34
CA ASP A 99 3.43 -18.60 2.52
C ASP A 99 3.47 -20.00 1.92
N ASP A 100 3.73 -21.00 2.77
CA ASP A 100 3.94 -22.40 2.39
C ASP A 100 4.88 -22.56 1.18
N ASN A 101 4.30 -22.70 -0.02
CA ASN A 101 5.01 -22.93 -1.28
C ASN A 101 5.20 -21.66 -2.12
N ARG A 102 4.77 -20.48 -1.65
CA ARG A 102 4.83 -19.22 -2.38
C ARG A 102 5.73 -18.20 -1.67
N ARG A 103 6.32 -17.33 -2.48
CA ARG A 103 7.08 -16.16 -2.05
C ARG A 103 6.37 -14.91 -2.52
N PHE A 104 6.16 -14.00 -1.60
CA PHE A 104 5.57 -12.70 -1.83
C PHE A 104 6.67 -11.66 -1.66
N ILE A 105 7.00 -10.95 -2.74
CA ILE A 105 8.04 -9.94 -2.74
C ILE A 105 7.38 -8.58 -2.86
N PHE A 106 7.68 -7.71 -1.90
CA PHE A 106 7.17 -6.35 -1.81
C PHE A 106 8.24 -5.42 -2.39
N VAL A 107 7.99 -4.95 -3.62
CA VAL A 107 8.94 -4.14 -4.37
C VAL A 107 8.50 -2.67 -4.33
N PRO A 108 9.29 -1.77 -3.70
CA PRO A 108 8.98 -0.34 -3.73
C PRO A 108 9.19 0.22 -5.15
N PRO A 109 8.69 1.43 -5.45
CA PRO A 109 8.97 2.12 -6.71
C PRO A 109 10.47 2.20 -7.00
N CYS A 110 10.92 1.47 -8.01
CA CYS A 110 12.34 1.38 -8.37
C CYS A 110 12.52 1.03 -9.85
N ALA A 111 13.78 0.99 -10.32
CA ALA A 111 14.11 0.63 -11.70
C ALA A 111 13.53 -0.73 -12.12
N PHE A 112 13.60 -1.75 -11.25
CA PHE A 112 13.04 -3.07 -11.51
C PHE A 112 11.52 -3.02 -11.80
N ALA A 113 10.77 -2.23 -11.02
CA ALA A 113 9.33 -2.09 -11.20
C ALA A 113 9.00 -1.34 -12.49
N ARG A 114 9.74 -0.27 -12.80
CA ARG A 114 9.61 0.51 -14.05
C ARG A 114 9.87 -0.33 -15.29
N ASN A 115 10.85 -1.21 -15.25
CA ASN A 115 11.15 -2.12 -16.36
C ASN A 115 10.03 -3.14 -16.61
N ARG A 116 9.13 -3.36 -15.65
CA ARG A 116 7.91 -4.17 -15.79
C ARG A 116 6.67 -3.30 -16.10
N ASN A 117 6.88 -2.12 -16.68
CA ASN A 117 5.86 -1.14 -17.03
C ASN A 117 5.05 -0.61 -15.84
N TYR A 118 5.58 -0.73 -14.61
CA TYR A 118 4.95 -0.13 -13.45
C TYR A 118 5.62 1.21 -13.10
N THR A 119 4.87 2.30 -13.27
CA THR A 119 5.32 3.66 -12.99
C THR A 119 4.58 4.30 -11.81
N GLY A 120 3.80 3.52 -11.06
CA GLY A 120 3.07 4.02 -9.90
C GLY A 120 3.97 4.26 -8.68
N GLU A 121 3.44 4.99 -7.70
CA GLU A 121 4.11 5.27 -6.42
C GLU A 121 3.82 4.21 -5.34
N SER A 122 2.92 3.27 -5.63
CA SER A 122 2.55 2.19 -4.72
C SER A 122 3.50 0.98 -4.77
N LEU A 123 3.27 -0.03 -3.92
CA LEU A 123 4.02 -1.29 -3.88
C LEU A 123 3.61 -2.26 -4.99
N LEU A 124 4.62 -2.71 -5.74
CA LEU A 124 4.47 -3.84 -6.64
C LEU A 124 4.65 -5.14 -5.83
N GLY A 125 3.62 -5.97 -5.81
CA GLY A 125 3.68 -7.34 -5.32
C GLY A 125 4.12 -8.29 -6.43
N VAL A 126 5.14 -9.10 -6.15
CA VAL A 126 5.53 -10.22 -7.00
C VAL A 126 5.22 -11.51 -6.26
N VAL A 127 4.49 -12.41 -6.91
CA VAL A 127 4.13 -13.72 -6.38
C VAL A 127 4.73 -14.78 -7.27
N GLN A 128 5.47 -15.70 -6.66
CA GLN A 128 6.08 -16.81 -7.36
C GLN A 128 6.15 -18.03 -6.45
N ASP A 129 6.26 -19.21 -7.04
CA ASP A 129 6.54 -20.42 -6.27
C ASP A 129 7.94 -20.37 -5.66
N ALA A 130 8.06 -20.94 -4.46
CA ALA A 130 9.32 -21.02 -3.74
C ALA A 130 10.20 -22.09 -4.38
N TYR A 131 11.36 -21.67 -4.91
CA TYR A 131 12.40 -22.59 -5.38
C TYR A 131 13.75 -22.34 -4.63
N PRO A 132 14.41 -23.39 -4.09
CA PRO A 132 13.87 -24.74 -3.90
C PRO A 132 12.61 -24.72 -3.01
N PRO A 133 11.77 -25.77 -3.07
CA PRO A 133 10.59 -25.90 -2.22
C PRO A 133 10.96 -25.67 -0.75
N MET A 134 10.13 -24.92 -0.02
CA MET A 134 10.40 -24.58 1.38
C MET A 134 10.29 -25.80 2.32
N ASN A 135 9.72 -26.91 1.82
CA ASN A 135 9.69 -28.22 2.48
C ASN A 135 10.20 -29.31 1.50
N PRO A 136 11.12 -30.19 1.92
CA PRO A 136 11.52 -31.38 1.15
C PRO A 136 10.42 -32.45 1.07
#